data_AF-A0A849AW46-F1
#
_entry.id   AF-A0A849AW46-F1
#
_cell.length_a   1.000
_cell.length_b   1.000
_cell.length_c   1.000
_cell.angle_alpha   90.00
_cell.angle_beta   90.00
_cell.angle_gamma   90.00
#
_symmetry.space_group_name_H-M   'P 1'
#
loop_
_entity.id
_entity.type
_entity.pdbx_description
1 polymer ?
#
loop_
_entity_poly.entity_id
_entity_poly.type
_entity_poly.pdbx_seq_one_letter_code
_entity_poly.pdbx_strand_id
1 'polypeptide(L)'
;MEAQPSSAGTAQEPSAARPAAPYALLLPLLVLVVGVVLLGDGGYTPVHLSSPGLPTALTSAVLQLAAYLSSAYALGVWLTVAFLRVRRGGNRLAVGRDQELQPALWASLQWGVTAVALVFVDSADASGQGLDTLGRDGAVGYLAQAAYLPRAWMVVAVLAFVSAAMALLAAKWEIVAFALPTVLVGVLAPALVTQVLVGPNHDFGGDAAMFASRRWPA
;
A
#
# COMPACT_ATOMS: atom_id res chain seq x y z
N MET A 1 30.82 -5.49 -61.54
CA MET A 1 29.69 -5.02 -60.71
C MET A 1 29.75 -5.82 -59.43
N GLU A 2 30.51 -5.30 -58.47
CA GLU A 2 31.03 -6.03 -57.30
C GLU A 2 30.05 -5.86 -56.12
N ALA A 3 29.58 -6.98 -55.57
CA ALA A 3 28.67 -6.98 -54.44
C ALA A 3 29.45 -6.73 -53.13
N GLN A 4 29.14 -5.64 -52.45
CA GLN A 4 29.60 -5.39 -51.08
C GLN A 4 28.89 -6.33 -50.10
N PRO A 5 29.62 -7.05 -49.21
CA PRO A 5 29.00 -7.77 -48.11
C PRO A 5 28.49 -6.77 -47.05
N SER A 6 27.21 -6.89 -46.68
CA SER A 6 26.63 -6.12 -45.59
C SER A 6 27.28 -6.53 -44.26
N SER A 7 27.85 -5.54 -43.57
CA SER A 7 28.40 -5.69 -42.23
C SER A 7 27.31 -6.17 -41.27
N ALA A 8 27.52 -7.37 -40.72
CA ALA A 8 26.73 -7.91 -39.63
C ALA A 8 26.70 -6.89 -38.47
N GLY A 9 25.51 -6.41 -38.15
CA GLY A 9 25.27 -5.55 -36.99
C GLY A 9 25.74 -6.26 -35.74
N THR A 10 26.67 -5.63 -35.04
CA THR A 10 27.15 -6.02 -33.71
C THR A 10 25.96 -6.24 -32.78
N ALA A 11 25.79 -7.47 -32.31
CA ALA A 11 24.86 -7.80 -31.25
C ALA A 11 25.18 -6.92 -30.05
N GLN A 12 24.25 -6.02 -29.72
CA GLN A 12 24.35 -5.13 -28.58
C GLN A 12 24.14 -5.99 -27.33
N GLU A 13 25.23 -6.34 -26.64
CA GLU A 13 25.15 -7.10 -25.40
C GLU A 13 24.25 -6.36 -24.38
N PRO A 14 23.34 -7.09 -23.70
CA PRO A 14 22.50 -6.49 -22.68
C PRO A 14 23.38 -5.99 -21.53
N SER A 15 23.49 -4.66 -21.43
CA SER A 15 24.15 -3.98 -20.30
C SER A 15 23.52 -4.47 -19.00
N ALA A 16 24.27 -5.29 -18.25
CA ALA A 16 23.88 -5.80 -16.94
C ALA A 16 23.65 -4.62 -15.98
N ALA A 17 22.39 -4.19 -15.88
CA ALA A 17 21.96 -3.22 -14.89
C ALA A 17 22.24 -3.81 -13.50
N ARG A 18 23.21 -3.21 -12.79
CA ARG A 18 23.57 -3.63 -11.44
C ARG A 18 22.36 -3.50 -10.51
N PRO A 19 22.13 -4.46 -9.59
CA PRO A 19 20.96 -4.46 -8.72
C PRO A 19 21.07 -3.34 -7.68
N ALA A 20 20.49 -2.18 -7.96
CA ALA A 20 20.24 -1.11 -6.99
C ALA A 20 19.10 -1.45 -5.99
N ALA A 21 18.42 -2.58 -6.21
CA ALA A 21 17.24 -3.02 -5.48
C ALA A 21 17.38 -3.17 -3.95
N PRO A 22 18.46 -3.72 -3.36
CA PRO A 22 18.51 -3.92 -1.91
C PRO A 22 18.65 -2.60 -1.14
N TYR A 23 19.40 -1.63 -1.68
CA TYR A 23 19.62 -0.34 -1.04
C TYR A 23 18.36 0.54 -1.00
N ALA A 24 17.47 0.38 -1.99
CA ALA A 24 16.22 1.12 -2.06
C ALA A 24 15.27 0.80 -0.88
N LEU A 25 15.37 -0.39 -0.28
CA LEU A 25 14.57 -0.81 0.88
C LEU A 25 15.23 -0.47 2.22
N LEU A 26 16.56 -0.37 2.26
CA LEU A 26 17.30 -0.10 3.50
C LEU A 26 16.99 1.30 4.06
N LEU A 27 16.92 2.31 3.20
CA LEU A 27 16.64 3.68 3.63
C LEU A 27 15.25 3.83 4.28
N PRO A 28 14.13 3.44 3.65
CA PRO A 28 12.82 3.59 4.29
C PRO A 28 12.70 2.71 5.54
N LEU A 29 13.29 1.52 5.56
CA LEU A 29 13.32 0.67 6.75
C LEU A 29 14.11 1.32 7.90
N LEU A 30 15.26 1.92 7.61
CA LEU A 30 16.05 2.64 8.60
C LEU A 30 15.29 3.82 9.17
N VAL A 31 14.71 4.66 8.30
CA VAL A 31 13.88 5.82 8.72
C VAL A 31 12.74 5.37 9.61
N LEU A 32 12.09 4.25 9.25
CA LEU A 32 11.01 3.67 10.03
C LEU A 32 11.45 3.20 11.42
N VAL A 33 12.50 2.38 11.49
CA VAL A 33 13.00 1.85 12.78
C VAL A 33 13.47 3.00 13.67
N VAL A 34 14.25 3.93 13.12
CA VAL A 34 14.71 5.11 13.86
C VAL A 34 13.52 5.94 14.32
N GLY A 35 12.53 6.17 13.47
CA GLY A 35 11.31 6.91 13.81
C GLY A 35 10.56 6.29 14.99
N VAL A 36 10.25 4.99 14.92
CA VAL A 36 9.54 4.28 16.00
C VAL A 36 10.33 4.34 17.32
N VAL A 37 11.64 4.12 17.27
CA VAL A 37 12.50 4.14 18.47
C VAL A 37 12.60 5.55 19.06
N LEU A 38 12.73 6.58 18.23
CA LEU A 38 12.85 7.97 18.69
C LEU A 38 11.54 8.52 19.24
N LEU A 39 10.39 8.15 18.64
CA LEU A 39 9.08 8.56 19.15
C LEU A 39 8.77 7.87 20.48
N GLY A 40 9.06 6.56 20.58
CA GLY A 40 8.76 5.74 21.76
C GLY A 40 7.34 6.01 22.30
N ASP A 41 7.23 6.15 23.61
CA ASP A 41 5.95 6.43 24.30
C ASP A 41 5.42 7.86 24.03
N GLY A 42 6.30 8.76 23.57
CA GLY A 42 5.97 10.15 23.25
C GLY A 42 4.97 10.28 22.10
N GLY A 43 4.89 9.27 21.21
CA GLY A 43 3.88 9.22 20.15
C GLY A 43 2.45 8.95 20.65
N TYR A 44 2.29 8.23 21.77
CA TYR A 44 1.00 7.80 22.31
C TYR A 44 0.44 8.75 23.37
N THR A 45 1.34 9.49 24.05
CA THR A 45 0.97 10.43 25.13
C THR A 45 -0.04 11.51 24.70
N PRO A 46 0.09 12.18 23.53
CA PRO A 46 -0.82 13.24 23.10
C PRO A 46 -2.27 12.78 22.85
N VAL A 47 -2.47 11.49 22.62
CA VAL A 47 -3.78 10.86 22.38
C VAL A 47 -4.28 10.09 23.61
N HIS A 48 -3.63 10.28 24.76
CA HIS A 48 -3.98 9.63 26.04
C HIS A 48 -4.04 8.10 25.97
N LEU A 49 -3.21 7.49 25.13
CA LEU A 49 -3.09 6.04 25.02
C LEU A 49 -1.84 5.53 25.74
N SER A 50 -1.94 4.31 26.26
CA SER A 50 -0.77 3.56 26.74
C SER A 50 0.12 3.17 25.57
N SER A 51 1.44 3.07 25.82
CA SER A 51 2.36 2.52 24.83
C SER A 51 2.11 1.01 24.66
N PRO A 52 1.87 0.52 23.43
CA PRO A 52 1.69 -0.92 23.14
C PRO A 52 3.02 -1.70 23.20
N GLY A 53 4.13 -1.00 23.49
CA GLY A 53 5.48 -1.55 23.54
C GLY A 53 6.15 -1.60 22.16
N LEU A 54 7.49 -1.59 22.19
CA LEU A 54 8.32 -1.57 20.99
C LEU A 54 8.04 -2.72 20.00
N PRO A 55 7.81 -3.98 20.42
CA PRO A 55 7.53 -5.07 19.48
C PRO A 55 6.25 -4.85 18.66
N THR A 56 5.19 -4.35 19.29
CA THR A 56 3.91 -4.08 18.62
C THR A 56 4.05 -2.92 17.64
N ALA A 57 4.63 -1.80 18.09
CA ALA A 57 4.84 -0.61 17.27
C ALA A 57 5.73 -0.88 16.05
N LEU A 58 6.84 -1.62 16.23
CA LEU A 58 7.71 -2.01 15.12
C LEU A 58 7.02 -2.96 14.14
N THR A 59 6.25 -3.92 14.64
CA THR A 59 5.51 -4.85 13.78
C THR A 59 4.47 -4.11 12.94
N SER A 60 3.71 -3.20 13.56
CA SER A 60 2.76 -2.32 12.86
C SER A 60 3.47 -1.53 11.77
N ALA A 61 4.52 -0.80 12.13
CA ALA A 61 5.26 0.05 11.20
C ALA A 61 5.83 -0.75 10.01
N VAL A 62 6.48 -1.90 10.26
CA VAL A 62 7.03 -2.75 9.19
C VAL A 62 5.94 -3.25 8.24
N LEU A 63 4.79 -3.68 8.78
CA LEU A 63 3.66 -4.10 7.96
C LEU A 63 3.09 -2.92 7.14
N GLN A 64 2.96 -1.73 7.73
CA GLN A 64 2.52 -0.54 7.01
C GLN A 64 3.47 -0.20 5.86
N LEU A 65 4.79 -0.25 6.10
CA LEU A 65 5.78 -0.06 5.04
C LEU A 65 5.62 -1.07 3.91
N ALA A 66 5.46 -2.36 4.25
CA ALA A 66 5.24 -3.40 3.26
C ALA A 66 3.94 -3.19 2.46
N ALA A 67 2.86 -2.75 3.12
CA ALA A 67 1.59 -2.42 2.47
C ALA A 67 1.73 -1.19 1.54
N TYR A 68 2.43 -0.13 1.96
CA TYR A 68 2.66 1.05 1.13
C TYR A 68 3.55 0.75 -0.08
N LEU A 69 4.62 -0.03 0.09
CA LEU A 69 5.50 -0.39 -1.01
C LEU A 69 4.79 -1.28 -2.04
N SER A 70 4.06 -2.29 -1.57
CA SER A 70 3.31 -3.21 -2.45
C SER A 70 2.18 -2.51 -3.20
N SER A 71 1.41 -1.66 -2.52
CA SER A 71 0.32 -0.89 -3.12
C SER A 71 0.82 0.19 -4.10
N ALA A 72 1.91 0.90 -3.77
CA ALA A 72 2.55 1.85 -4.69
C ALA A 72 3.10 1.15 -5.94
N TYR A 73 3.72 -0.02 -5.77
CA TYR A 73 4.20 -0.82 -6.90
C TYR A 73 3.04 -1.33 -7.77
N ALA A 74 1.98 -1.87 -7.16
CA ALA A 74 0.77 -2.28 -7.87
C ALA A 74 0.18 -1.12 -8.69
N LEU A 75 -0.03 0.04 -8.06
CA LEU A 75 -0.54 1.24 -8.71
C LEU A 75 0.36 1.69 -9.87
N GLY A 76 1.68 1.68 -9.67
CA GLY A 76 2.65 2.01 -10.72
C GLY A 76 2.54 1.11 -11.95
N VAL A 77 2.36 -0.20 -11.74
CA VAL A 77 2.14 -1.16 -12.84
C VAL A 77 0.81 -0.90 -13.53
N TRP A 78 -0.28 -0.70 -12.79
CA TRP A 78 -1.59 -0.35 -13.36
C TRP A 78 -1.55 0.92 -14.21
N LEU A 79 -0.92 1.99 -13.71
CA LEU A 79 -0.75 3.24 -14.45
C LEU A 79 0.13 3.06 -15.69
N THR A 80 1.18 2.26 -15.59
CA THR A 80 2.06 1.96 -16.72
C THR A 80 1.30 1.24 -17.82
N VAL A 81 0.54 0.19 -17.48
CA VAL A 81 -0.26 -0.58 -18.44
C VAL A 81 -1.40 0.27 -19.02
N ALA A 82 -2.03 1.12 -18.22
CA ALA A 82 -3.14 1.96 -18.65
C ALA A 82 -2.72 3.09 -19.60
N PHE A 83 -1.61 3.78 -19.29
CA PHE A 83 -1.29 5.07 -19.92
C PHE A 83 0.09 5.13 -20.58
N LEU A 84 1.09 4.44 -20.04
CA LEU A 84 2.49 4.61 -20.49
C LEU A 84 2.91 3.57 -21.53
N ARG A 85 2.23 2.43 -21.59
CA ARG A 85 2.52 1.38 -22.57
C ARG A 85 1.95 1.76 -23.93
N VAL A 86 2.84 1.99 -24.90
CA VAL A 86 2.45 2.27 -26.28
C VAL A 86 1.86 1.03 -26.93
N ARG A 87 0.63 1.14 -27.44
CA ARG A 87 -0.09 0.06 -28.13
C ARG A 87 -0.46 0.50 -29.55
N ARG A 88 -0.12 -0.30 -30.56
CA ARG A 88 -0.34 0.01 -31.98
C ARG A 88 -1.16 -1.09 -32.65
N GLY A 89 -1.90 -0.73 -33.71
CA GLY A 89 -2.66 -1.68 -34.54
C GLY A 89 -4.10 -1.96 -34.08
N GLY A 90 -4.75 -2.94 -34.73
CA GLY A 90 -6.15 -3.29 -34.51
C GLY A 90 -6.47 -3.88 -33.14
N ASN A 91 -5.48 -4.45 -32.46
CA ASN A 91 -5.64 -5.08 -31.14
C ASN A 91 -5.18 -4.18 -29.97
N ARG A 92 -5.18 -2.86 -30.16
CA ARG A 92 -4.67 -1.87 -29.18
C ARG A 92 -5.38 -1.90 -27.82
N LEU A 93 -6.61 -2.41 -27.75
CA LEU A 93 -7.38 -2.52 -26.52
C LEU A 93 -7.14 -3.83 -25.77
N ALA A 94 -6.51 -4.84 -26.38
CA ALA A 94 -6.24 -6.10 -25.69
C ALA A 94 -5.16 -5.94 -24.62
N VAL A 95 -5.38 -6.53 -23.45
CA VAL A 95 -4.46 -6.53 -22.30
C VAL A 95 -4.15 -7.98 -21.93
N GLY A 96 -3.01 -8.23 -21.28
CA GLY A 96 -2.70 -9.55 -20.68
C GLY A 96 -2.00 -10.54 -21.62
N ARG A 97 -1.78 -10.19 -22.89
CA ARG A 97 -1.13 -11.08 -23.87
C ARG A 97 0.32 -11.43 -23.51
N ASP A 98 1.02 -10.50 -22.84
CA ASP A 98 2.43 -10.65 -22.45
C ASP A 98 2.59 -10.70 -20.92
N GLN A 99 1.59 -11.21 -20.18
CA GLN A 99 1.60 -11.27 -18.70
C GLN A 99 1.84 -9.89 -18.04
N GLU A 100 1.44 -8.82 -18.71
CA GLU A 100 1.76 -7.43 -18.35
C GLU A 100 1.28 -7.02 -16.95
N LEU A 101 0.21 -7.68 -16.47
CA LEU A 101 -0.40 -7.43 -15.17
C LEU A 101 0.01 -8.45 -14.10
N GLN A 102 0.86 -9.43 -14.44
CA GLN A 102 1.35 -10.39 -13.45
C GLN A 102 2.12 -9.72 -12.30
N PRO A 103 2.94 -8.67 -12.53
CA PRO A 103 3.55 -7.93 -11.42
C PRO A 103 2.49 -7.24 -10.53
N ALA A 104 1.46 -6.65 -11.12
CA ALA A 104 0.36 -6.03 -10.38
C ALA A 104 -0.42 -7.06 -9.56
N LEU A 105 -0.65 -8.26 -10.10
CA LEU A 105 -1.29 -9.36 -9.39
C LEU A 105 -0.54 -9.71 -8.10
N TRP A 106 0.75 -10.02 -8.20
CA TRP A 106 1.55 -10.41 -7.04
C TRP A 106 1.69 -9.27 -6.03
N ALA A 107 1.86 -8.05 -6.51
CA ALA A 107 1.90 -6.86 -5.67
C ALA A 107 0.59 -6.64 -4.91
N SER A 108 -0.56 -6.78 -5.59
CA SER A 108 -1.88 -6.66 -4.97
C SER A 108 -2.19 -7.80 -4.00
N LEU A 109 -1.71 -9.03 -4.26
CA LEU A 109 -1.83 -10.13 -3.29
C LEU A 109 -1.01 -9.88 -2.03
N GLN A 110 0.25 -9.46 -2.19
CA GLN A 110 1.10 -9.10 -1.05
C GLN A 110 0.46 -7.94 -0.27
N TRP A 111 -0.01 -6.91 -0.96
CA TRP A 111 -0.72 -5.79 -0.36
C TRP A 111 -1.94 -6.24 0.43
N GLY A 112 -2.79 -7.12 -0.14
CA GLY A 112 -3.97 -7.65 0.53
C GLY A 112 -3.64 -8.48 1.77
N VAL A 113 -2.65 -9.38 1.69
CA VAL A 113 -2.19 -10.17 2.85
C VAL A 113 -1.64 -9.27 3.95
N THR A 114 -0.85 -8.27 3.58
CA THR A 114 -0.27 -7.32 4.54
C THR A 114 -1.36 -6.46 5.18
N ALA A 115 -2.36 -6.01 4.41
CA ALA A 115 -3.52 -5.27 4.92
C ALA A 115 -4.35 -6.11 5.89
N VAL A 116 -4.56 -7.41 5.61
CA VAL A 116 -5.22 -8.33 6.55
C VAL A 116 -4.43 -8.44 7.86
N ALA A 117 -3.11 -8.58 7.79
CA ALA A 117 -2.27 -8.61 8.99
C ALA A 117 -2.36 -7.31 9.80
N LEU A 118 -2.39 -6.16 9.11
CA LEU A 118 -2.54 -4.83 9.72
C LEU A 118 -3.87 -4.66 10.45
N VAL A 119 -4.97 -5.30 9.99
CA VAL A 119 -6.23 -5.27 10.75
C VAL A 119 -6.02 -5.73 12.19
N PHE A 120 -5.22 -6.77 12.43
CA PHE A 120 -4.98 -7.28 13.78
C PHE A 120 -3.92 -6.46 14.51
N VAL A 121 -2.80 -6.18 13.85
CA VAL A 121 -1.65 -5.52 14.48
C VAL A 121 -1.97 -4.06 14.82
N ASP A 122 -2.59 -3.31 13.90
CA ASP A 122 -2.97 -1.92 14.17
C ASP A 122 -4.16 -1.84 15.13
N SER A 123 -4.97 -2.90 15.29
CA SER A 123 -5.99 -2.93 16.34
C SER A 123 -5.36 -2.93 17.73
N ALA A 124 -4.27 -3.68 17.91
CA ALA A 124 -3.50 -3.69 19.15
C ALA A 124 -2.75 -2.36 19.34
N ASP A 125 -2.00 -1.92 18.33
CA ASP A 125 -1.18 -0.70 18.36
C ASP A 125 -2.03 0.56 18.62
N ALA A 126 -3.11 0.75 17.86
CA ALA A 126 -4.00 1.90 18.00
C ALA A 126 -4.80 1.91 19.32
N SER A 127 -4.88 0.75 20.00
CA SER A 127 -5.52 0.65 21.33
C SER A 127 -4.51 0.72 22.48
N GLY A 128 -3.22 0.92 22.18
CA GLY A 128 -2.17 0.92 23.20
C GLY A 128 -1.96 -0.43 23.88
N GLN A 129 -2.31 -1.53 23.19
CA GLN A 129 -2.20 -2.89 23.71
C GLN A 129 -1.08 -3.66 23.03
N GLY A 130 -0.41 -4.53 23.78
CA GLY A 130 0.59 -5.44 23.22
C GLY A 130 -0.03 -6.52 22.32
N LEU A 131 0.76 -7.04 21.37
CA LEU A 131 0.35 -8.16 20.50
C LEU A 131 -0.09 -9.42 21.27
N ASP A 132 0.39 -9.62 22.49
CA ASP A 132 -0.03 -10.71 23.38
C ASP A 132 -1.53 -10.67 23.69
N THR A 133 -2.15 -9.49 23.62
CA THR A 133 -3.58 -9.30 23.89
C THR A 133 -4.47 -9.87 22.79
N LEU A 134 -3.96 -10.04 21.55
CA LEU A 134 -4.72 -10.61 20.44
C LEU A 134 -5.10 -12.08 20.67
N GLY A 135 -4.37 -12.80 21.53
CA GLY A 135 -4.66 -14.18 21.88
C GLY A 135 -5.77 -14.36 22.93
N ARG A 136 -6.31 -13.28 23.49
CA ARG A 136 -7.41 -13.33 24.46
C ARG A 136 -8.75 -13.46 23.75
N ASP A 137 -9.63 -14.30 24.29
CA ASP A 137 -10.97 -14.52 23.72
C ASP A 137 -11.75 -13.21 23.59
N GLY A 138 -12.29 -12.95 22.40
CA GLY A 138 -13.07 -11.75 22.09
C GLY A 138 -12.27 -10.46 21.89
N ALA A 139 -10.95 -10.45 22.14
CA ALA A 139 -10.14 -9.23 22.07
C ALA A 139 -10.07 -8.65 20.65
N VAL A 140 -9.90 -9.49 19.63
CA VAL A 140 -9.75 -9.03 18.24
C VAL A 140 -10.97 -8.23 17.76
N GLY A 141 -12.18 -8.74 17.99
CA GLY A 141 -13.40 -8.07 17.55
C GLY A 141 -13.60 -6.74 18.26
N TYR A 142 -13.30 -6.69 19.56
CA TYR A 142 -13.36 -5.47 20.35
C TYR A 142 -12.34 -4.42 19.89
N LEU A 143 -11.07 -4.80 19.75
CA LEU A 143 -9.98 -3.90 19.36
C LEU A 143 -10.15 -3.37 17.93
N ALA A 144 -10.64 -4.21 17.00
CA ALA A 144 -10.89 -3.79 15.63
C ALA A 144 -12.04 -2.77 15.50
N GLN A 145 -12.97 -2.75 16.45
CA GLN A 145 -14.04 -1.76 16.51
C GLN A 145 -13.62 -0.48 17.23
N ALA A 146 -12.63 -0.56 18.14
CA ALA A 146 -12.18 0.56 18.96
C ALA A 146 -11.49 1.67 18.16
N ALA A 147 -10.91 1.36 17.00
CA ALA A 147 -10.18 2.32 16.17
C ALA A 147 -10.71 2.38 14.72
N TYR A 148 -10.50 3.51 14.04
CA TYR A 148 -10.89 3.66 12.62
C TYR A 148 -9.82 3.07 11.68
N LEU A 149 -8.54 3.13 12.04
CA LEU A 149 -7.44 2.66 11.19
C LEU A 149 -7.55 1.15 10.85
N PRO A 150 -7.85 0.23 11.79
CA PRO A 150 -8.08 -1.18 11.46
C PRO A 150 -9.24 -1.39 10.48
N ARG A 151 -10.31 -0.60 10.60
CA ARG A 151 -11.45 -0.64 9.66
C ARG A 151 -11.05 -0.16 8.26
N ALA A 152 -10.16 0.84 8.17
CA ALA A 152 -9.56 1.24 6.91
C ALA A 152 -8.83 0.07 6.25
N TRP A 153 -8.02 -0.67 7.01
CA TRP A 153 -7.30 -1.84 6.52
C TRP A 153 -8.22 -2.97 6.03
N MET A 154 -9.40 -3.15 6.62
CA MET A 154 -10.40 -4.09 6.10
C MET A 154 -10.85 -3.70 4.68
N VAL A 155 -11.15 -2.42 4.46
CA VAL A 155 -11.53 -1.91 3.14
C VAL A 155 -10.36 -2.07 2.16
N VAL A 156 -9.14 -1.72 2.60
CA VAL A 156 -7.93 -1.88 1.79
C VAL A 156 -7.70 -3.32 1.38
N ALA A 157 -7.85 -4.29 2.30
CA ALA A 157 -7.70 -5.70 2.00
C ALA A 157 -8.68 -6.14 0.90
N VAL A 158 -9.96 -5.74 0.99
CA VAL A 158 -10.96 -6.02 -0.04
C VAL A 158 -10.54 -5.42 -1.38
N LEU A 159 -10.17 -4.14 -1.42
CA LEU A 159 -9.79 -3.46 -2.67
C LEU A 159 -8.50 -4.05 -3.27
N ALA A 160 -7.55 -4.50 -2.45
CA ALA A 160 -6.34 -5.17 -2.90
C ALA A 160 -6.66 -6.54 -3.54
N PHE A 161 -7.52 -7.35 -2.92
CA PHE A 161 -7.95 -8.62 -3.53
C PHE A 161 -8.81 -8.42 -4.78
N VAL A 162 -9.66 -7.38 -4.82
CA VAL A 162 -10.37 -7.00 -6.06
C VAL A 162 -9.37 -6.59 -7.14
N SER A 163 -8.34 -5.82 -6.81
CA SER A 163 -7.27 -5.48 -7.76
C SER A 163 -6.55 -6.73 -8.29
N ALA A 164 -6.22 -7.70 -7.42
CA ALA A 164 -5.64 -8.97 -7.83
C ALA A 164 -6.57 -9.76 -8.77
N ALA A 165 -7.87 -9.86 -8.45
CA ALA A 165 -8.86 -10.50 -9.30
C ALA A 165 -8.97 -9.80 -10.68
N MET A 166 -8.98 -8.46 -10.69
CA MET A 166 -9.02 -7.68 -11.93
C MET A 166 -7.76 -7.88 -12.76
N ALA A 167 -6.58 -8.01 -12.14
CA ALA A 167 -5.34 -8.33 -12.85
C ALA A 167 -5.40 -9.70 -13.54
N LEU A 168 -6.05 -10.70 -12.92
CA LEU A 168 -6.28 -12.02 -13.52
C LEU A 168 -7.28 -11.99 -14.69
N LEU A 169 -8.33 -11.18 -14.57
CA LEU A 169 -9.45 -11.13 -15.53
C LEU A 169 -9.24 -10.13 -16.66
N ALA A 170 -8.27 -9.22 -16.55
CA ALA A 170 -8.03 -8.14 -17.51
C ALA A 170 -7.51 -8.66 -18.86
N ALA A 171 -8.45 -8.95 -19.76
CA ALA A 171 -8.18 -9.22 -21.17
C ALA A 171 -8.32 -7.97 -22.05
N LYS A 172 -8.92 -6.89 -21.53
CA LYS A 172 -9.20 -5.66 -22.26
C LYS A 172 -8.91 -4.41 -21.43
N TRP A 173 -8.63 -3.30 -22.11
CA TRP A 173 -8.24 -2.03 -21.49
C TRP A 173 -9.35 -1.43 -20.62
N GLU A 174 -10.62 -1.71 -20.91
CA GLU A 174 -11.75 -1.25 -20.08
C GLU A 174 -11.67 -1.79 -18.65
N ILE A 175 -11.20 -3.03 -18.48
CA ILE A 175 -11.00 -3.64 -17.15
C ILE A 175 -9.86 -2.91 -16.41
N VAL A 176 -8.82 -2.50 -17.13
CA VAL A 176 -7.71 -1.70 -16.59
C VAL A 176 -8.19 -0.34 -16.12
N ALA A 177 -8.99 0.35 -16.94
CA ALA A 177 -9.57 1.63 -16.59
C ALA A 177 -10.51 1.53 -15.37
N PHE A 178 -11.29 0.44 -15.27
CA PHE A 178 -12.17 0.21 -14.12
C PHE A 178 -11.41 -0.17 -12.83
N ALA A 179 -10.28 -0.88 -12.95
CA ALA A 179 -9.46 -1.27 -11.80
C ALA A 179 -8.71 -0.08 -11.18
N LEU A 180 -8.35 0.93 -11.97
CA LEU A 180 -7.55 2.08 -11.50
C LEU A 180 -8.20 2.84 -10.32
N PRO A 181 -9.49 3.23 -10.38
CA PRO A 181 -10.18 3.84 -9.24
C PRO A 181 -10.13 2.97 -7.98
N THR A 182 -10.35 1.67 -8.11
CA THR A 182 -10.29 0.72 -6.99
C THR A 182 -8.91 0.73 -6.31
N VAL A 183 -7.84 0.67 -7.11
CA VAL A 183 -6.47 0.70 -6.59
C VAL A 183 -6.16 2.06 -5.96
N LEU A 184 -6.57 3.16 -6.60
CA LEU A 184 -6.34 4.50 -6.10
C LEU A 184 -7.03 4.73 -4.75
N VAL A 185 -8.30 4.34 -4.64
CA VAL A 185 -9.06 4.43 -3.39
C VAL A 185 -8.40 3.57 -2.30
N GLY A 186 -7.98 2.35 -2.63
CA GLY A 186 -7.32 1.48 -1.67
C GLY A 186 -5.98 2.05 -1.16
N VAL A 187 -5.16 2.62 -2.06
CA VAL A 187 -3.89 3.26 -1.69
C VAL A 187 -4.12 4.47 -0.77
N LEU A 188 -5.16 5.26 -1.04
CA LEU A 188 -5.46 6.47 -0.28
C LEU A 188 -6.19 6.21 1.04
N ALA A 189 -6.95 5.11 1.16
CA ALA A 189 -7.83 4.87 2.30
C ALA A 189 -7.14 5.01 3.68
N PRO A 190 -5.95 4.41 3.95
CA PRO A 190 -5.29 4.59 5.24
C PRO A 190 -4.86 6.04 5.53
N ALA A 191 -4.47 6.79 4.49
CA ALA A 191 -4.04 8.19 4.64
C ALA A 191 -5.21 9.15 4.82
N LEU A 192 -6.41 8.75 4.37
CA LEU A 192 -7.64 9.53 4.49
C LEU A 192 -8.44 9.18 5.76
N VAL A 193 -8.09 8.11 6.48
CA VAL A 193 -8.75 7.82 7.75
C VAL A 193 -8.04 8.58 8.86
N THR A 194 -8.63 9.70 9.26
CA THR A 194 -8.21 10.49 10.41
C THR A 194 -9.29 10.42 11.50
N GLN A 195 -8.89 10.51 12.76
CA GLN A 195 -9.82 10.75 13.86
C GLN A 195 -9.76 12.23 14.23
N VAL A 196 -10.91 12.90 14.17
CA VAL A 196 -11.10 14.16 14.89
C VAL A 196 -11.68 13.81 16.25
N LEU A 197 -11.02 14.24 17.32
CA LEU A 197 -11.50 14.00 18.66
C LEU A 197 -12.81 14.78 18.86
N VAL A 198 -13.93 14.07 18.83
CA VAL A 198 -15.26 14.62 19.10
C VAL A 198 -15.83 13.99 20.37
N GLY A 199 -16.44 14.83 21.21
CA GLY A 199 -17.06 14.39 22.46
C GLY A 199 -18.27 13.47 22.25
N PRO A 200 -18.88 12.94 23.33
CA PRO A 200 -20.08 12.12 23.23
C PRO A 200 -21.23 12.84 22.50
N ASN A 201 -22.03 12.11 21.70
CA ASN A 201 -23.14 12.61 20.88
C ASN A 201 -22.74 13.51 19.69
N HIS A 202 -21.64 13.19 19.01
CA HIS A 202 -21.31 13.79 17.71
C HIS A 202 -22.10 13.13 16.57
N ASP A 203 -22.31 13.86 15.48
CA ASP A 203 -22.86 13.31 14.25
C ASP A 203 -21.76 12.71 13.35
N PHE A 204 -22.15 11.94 12.33
CA PHE A 204 -21.23 11.35 11.36
C PHE A 204 -20.41 12.40 10.59
N GLY A 205 -20.88 13.65 10.51
CA GLY A 205 -20.18 14.74 9.85
C GLY A 205 -18.97 15.24 10.66
N GLY A 206 -19.10 15.29 11.99
CA GLY A 206 -17.99 15.59 12.90
C GLY A 206 -16.89 14.53 12.84
N ASP A 207 -17.26 13.26 12.70
CA ASP A 207 -16.34 12.12 12.54
C ASP A 207 -15.59 12.11 11.20
N ALA A 208 -16.21 12.67 10.15
CA ALA A 208 -15.65 12.72 8.80
C ALA A 208 -14.78 13.95 8.55
N ALA A 209 -14.58 14.81 9.56
CA ALA A 209 -13.81 16.03 9.40
C ALA A 209 -12.34 15.73 9.10
N MET A 210 -11.80 16.39 8.07
CA MET A 210 -10.37 16.42 7.76
C MET A 210 -9.85 17.83 7.91
N PHE A 211 -8.82 18.01 8.73
CA PHE A 211 -8.14 19.30 8.88
C PHE A 211 -6.80 19.32 8.15
N ALA A 212 -6.74 20.01 7.01
CA ALA A 212 -5.47 20.39 6.38
C ALA A 212 -5.05 21.77 6.91
N SER A 213 -4.34 21.81 8.05
CA SER A 213 -3.82 23.09 8.55
C SER A 213 -2.47 23.42 7.87
N ARG A 214 -2.48 24.42 6.99
CA ARG A 214 -1.25 25.00 6.42
C ARG A 214 -0.68 25.98 7.43
N ARG A 215 0.26 25.54 8.28
CA ARG A 215 1.03 26.46 9.13
C ARG A 215 1.94 27.30 8.24
N TRP A 216 1.58 28.55 8.00
CA TRP A 216 2.52 29.55 7.50
C TRP A 216 3.41 29.99 8.67
N PRO A 217 4.75 30.05 8.50
CA PRO A 217 5.60 30.74 9.46
C PRO A 217 5.25 32.25 9.41
N ALA A 218 4.97 32.82 10.58
CA ALA A 218 4.87 34.26 10.78
C ALA A 218 6.27 34.88 10.92
#